data_AF-A0A970TMH0-F1
#
_entry.id   AF-A0A970TMH0-F1
#
_cell.length_a   1.000
_cell.length_b   1.000
_cell.length_c   1.000
_cell.angle_alpha   90.00
_cell.angle_beta   90.00
_cell.angle_gamma   90.00
#
_symmetry.space_group_name_H-M   'P 1'
#
loop_
_entity.id
_entity.type
_entity.pdbx_description
1 polymer ?
#
loop_
_entity_poly.entity_id
_entity_poly.type
_entity_poly.pdbx_seq_one_letter_code
_entity_poly.pdbx_strand_id
1 'polypeptide(L)'
;MSDLSREPGSIIRYPDYEKLKAEVEKLRTELSMLVLERDELLLVQCRNIETAYMLNIGGLEYRAYETECTIARLKRKVALIQARMNRQEDVVLPKIEATLDKEFAEFQQQLNERLDKMNAAIERSRGAVSTREETLELKKLYRAVVKYLHPDLRPDLSGAKIKLFYNAVKAYENGDLNGLRIISAMVVQPTLPDSQPDGPALMAKEKERLKKLLETVK
;
A
#
# COMPACT_ATOMS: atom_id res chain seq x y z
N MET A 1 0.79 65.55 25.30
CA MET A 1 0.10 65.60 24.00
C MET A 1 1.16 65.32 22.95
N SER A 2 1.15 64.31 22.11
CA SER A 2 0.20 63.22 21.84
C SER A 2 0.99 62.22 21.00
N ASP A 3 1.04 60.98 21.46
CA ASP A 3 1.49 59.82 20.70
C ASP A 3 0.65 59.70 19.42
N LEU A 4 1.28 59.72 18.24
CA LEU A 4 0.66 59.22 17.02
C LEU A 4 1.16 57.79 16.79
N SER A 5 0.43 56.85 17.39
CA SER A 5 0.49 55.43 17.09
C SER A 5 0.23 55.22 15.60
N ARG A 6 1.20 54.66 14.87
CA ARG A 6 0.98 54.12 13.51
C ARG A 6 -0.07 53.00 13.61
N GLU A 7 -1.21 53.18 12.95
CA GLU A 7 -2.19 52.09 12.79
C GLU A 7 -1.57 50.94 11.99
N PRO A 8 -1.81 49.68 12.38
CA PRO A 8 -1.34 48.51 11.63
C PRO A 8 -2.08 48.45 10.29
N GLY A 9 -1.31 48.39 9.20
CA GLY A 9 -1.84 48.33 7.84
C GLY A 9 -2.90 47.23 7.68
N SER A 10 -4.10 47.63 7.30
CA SER A 10 -5.21 46.74 6.97
C SER A 10 -4.81 45.82 5.81
N ILE A 11 -4.79 44.51 6.06
CA ILE A 11 -4.55 43.49 5.04
C ILE A 11 -5.77 43.43 4.13
N ILE A 12 -5.68 44.01 2.93
CA ILE A 12 -6.73 43.93 1.91
C ILE A 12 -6.78 42.49 1.38
N ARG A 13 -7.69 41.67 1.91
CA ARG A 13 -8.03 40.35 1.36
C ARG A 13 -8.89 40.52 0.11
N TYR A 14 -8.36 40.15 -1.06
CA TYR A 14 -9.12 40.15 -2.31
C TYR A 14 -10.15 39.00 -2.31
N PRO A 15 -11.47 39.26 -2.47
CA PRO A 15 -12.50 38.22 -2.39
C PRO A 15 -12.31 37.05 -3.35
N ASP A 16 -11.73 37.29 -4.53
CA ASP A 16 -11.50 36.24 -5.53
C ASP A 16 -10.32 35.32 -5.16
N TYR A 17 -9.34 35.84 -4.39
CA TYR A 17 -8.25 35.02 -3.87
C TYR A 17 -8.72 34.10 -2.73
N GLU A 18 -9.61 34.58 -1.86
CA GLU A 18 -10.27 33.77 -0.82
C GLU A 18 -11.07 32.60 -1.44
N LYS A 19 -11.84 32.88 -2.49
CA LYS A 19 -12.59 31.85 -3.23
C LYS A 19 -11.65 30.81 -3.84
N LEU A 20 -10.59 31.25 -4.52
CA LEU A 20 -9.63 30.36 -5.15
C LEU A 20 -8.92 29.47 -4.12
N LYS A 21 -8.53 30.04 -2.97
CA LYS A 21 -7.96 29.29 -1.85
C LYS A 21 -8.93 28.25 -1.30
N ALA A 22 -10.19 28.60 -1.12
CA ALA A 22 -11.22 27.67 -0.68
C ALA A 22 -11.42 26.51 -1.67
N GLU A 23 -11.38 26.77 -2.98
CA GLU A 23 -11.47 25.73 -4.01
C GLU A 23 -10.27 24.79 -4.02
N VAL A 24 -9.04 25.31 -3.90
CA VAL A 24 -7.83 24.48 -3.78
C VAL A 24 -7.90 23.58 -2.55
N GLU A 25 -8.34 24.11 -1.40
CA GLU A 25 -8.49 23.31 -0.18
C GLU A 25 -9.61 22.25 -0.29
N LYS A 26 -10.69 22.55 -1.02
CA LYS A 26 -11.72 21.56 -1.37
C LYS A 26 -11.13 20.41 -2.20
N LEU A 27 -10.39 20.73 -3.26
CA LEU A 27 -9.74 19.72 -4.12
C LEU A 27 -8.73 18.87 -3.35
N ARG A 28 -7.91 19.49 -2.49
CA ARG A 28 -6.98 18.76 -1.60
C ARG A 28 -7.72 17.82 -0.66
N THR A 29 -8.84 18.27 -0.12
CA THR A 29 -9.67 17.45 0.77
C THR A 29 -10.27 16.27 0.02
N GLU A 30 -10.81 16.49 -1.19
CA GLU A 30 -11.34 15.43 -2.05
C GLU A 30 -10.27 14.39 -2.40
N LEU A 31 -9.11 14.84 -2.90
CA LEU A 31 -8.02 13.93 -3.25
C LEU A 31 -7.48 13.16 -2.02
N SER A 32 -7.40 13.80 -0.85
CA SER A 32 -7.02 13.11 0.39
C SER A 32 -8.01 12.02 0.81
N MET A 33 -9.30 12.18 0.50
CA MET A 33 -10.31 11.15 0.76
C MET A 33 -10.17 9.98 -0.21
N LEU A 34 -9.97 10.25 -1.49
CA LEU A 34 -9.77 9.20 -2.50
C LEU A 34 -8.50 8.39 -2.24
N VAL A 35 -7.40 9.05 -1.87
CA VAL A 35 -6.16 8.35 -1.50
C VAL A 35 -6.37 7.48 -0.25
N LEU A 36 -7.04 8.00 0.77
CA LEU A 36 -7.39 7.21 1.96
C LEU A 36 -8.21 5.98 1.59
N GLU A 37 -9.24 6.14 0.76
CA GLU A 37 -10.11 5.04 0.32
C GLU A 37 -9.31 3.98 -0.45
N ARG A 38 -8.48 4.40 -1.40
CA ARG A 38 -7.58 3.51 -2.14
C ARG A 38 -6.67 2.72 -1.19
N ASP A 39 -6.03 3.40 -0.26
CA ASP A 39 -5.08 2.77 0.66
C ASP A 39 -5.80 1.86 1.66
N GLU A 40 -7.00 2.23 2.11
CA GLU A 40 -7.86 1.35 2.93
C GLU A 40 -8.20 0.07 2.18
N LEU A 41 -8.60 0.18 0.91
CA LEU A 41 -8.92 -0.97 0.08
C LEU A 41 -7.70 -1.86 -0.10
N LEU A 42 -6.58 -1.31 -0.58
CA LEU A 42 -5.40 -2.10 -0.95
C LEU A 42 -4.64 -2.64 0.26
N LEU A 43 -4.40 -1.81 1.28
CA LEU A 43 -3.50 -2.16 2.39
C LEU A 43 -4.23 -2.87 3.53
N VAL A 44 -5.54 -2.70 3.65
CA VAL A 44 -6.33 -3.29 4.75
C VAL A 44 -7.33 -4.30 4.21
N GLN A 45 -8.31 -3.88 3.42
CA GLN A 45 -9.43 -4.75 3.06
C GLN A 45 -9.00 -5.93 2.16
N CYS A 46 -8.30 -5.67 1.06
CA CYS A 46 -7.79 -6.70 0.15
C CYS A 46 -6.87 -7.68 0.89
N ARG A 47 -5.97 -7.18 1.73
CA ARG A 47 -5.08 -8.04 2.54
C ARG A 47 -5.83 -8.91 3.53
N ASN A 48 -6.87 -8.38 4.16
CA ASN A 48 -7.71 -9.15 5.08
C ASN A 48 -8.49 -10.25 4.34
N ILE A 49 -9.01 -9.95 3.15
CA ILE A 49 -9.67 -10.92 2.27
C ILE A 49 -8.67 -11.99 1.83
N GLU A 50 -7.47 -11.61 1.39
CA GLU A 50 -6.41 -12.55 0.99
C GLU A 50 -5.99 -13.44 2.16
N THR A 51 -5.83 -12.87 3.35
CA THR A 51 -5.52 -13.63 4.57
C THR A 51 -6.63 -14.63 4.87
N ALA A 52 -7.89 -14.20 4.85
CA ALA A 52 -9.03 -15.08 5.07
C ALA A 52 -9.12 -16.19 4.01
N TYR A 53 -8.83 -15.87 2.74
CA TYR A 53 -8.76 -16.85 1.67
C TYR A 53 -7.68 -17.90 1.94
N MET A 54 -6.46 -17.48 2.26
CA MET A 54 -5.35 -18.39 2.54
C MET A 54 -5.65 -19.30 3.72
N LEU A 55 -6.21 -18.76 4.82
CA LEU A 55 -6.55 -19.55 6.00
C LEU A 55 -7.67 -20.56 5.78
N ASN A 56 -8.67 -20.23 4.96
CA ASN A 56 -9.83 -21.10 4.72
C ASN A 56 -9.61 -22.09 3.57
N ILE A 57 -8.94 -21.67 2.50
CA ILE A 57 -8.86 -22.39 1.23
C ILE A 57 -7.42 -22.75 0.86
N GLY A 58 -6.43 -21.92 1.20
CA GLY A 58 -5.05 -22.09 0.73
C GLY A 58 -4.42 -23.44 1.09
N GLY A 59 -4.75 -24.01 2.26
CA GLY A 59 -4.24 -25.33 2.66
C GLY A 59 -4.84 -26.49 1.84
N LEU A 60 -6.05 -26.31 1.29
CA LEU A 60 -6.67 -27.26 0.37
C LEU A 60 -6.01 -27.15 -1.01
N GLU A 61 -5.79 -25.94 -1.51
CA GLU A 61 -5.14 -25.70 -2.80
C GLU A 61 -3.69 -26.18 -2.81
N TYR A 62 -2.96 -25.99 -1.71
CA TYR A 62 -1.60 -26.51 -1.55
C TYR A 62 -1.61 -28.04 -1.70
N ARG A 63 -2.46 -28.74 -0.93
CA ARG A 63 -2.56 -30.21 -0.98
C ARG A 63 -3.01 -30.72 -2.33
N ALA A 64 -3.97 -30.06 -2.97
CA ALA A 64 -4.44 -30.43 -4.29
C ALA A 64 -3.30 -30.34 -5.31
N TYR A 65 -2.59 -29.22 -5.33
CA TYR A 65 -1.48 -28.99 -6.25
C TYR A 65 -0.26 -29.90 -5.98
N GLU A 66 0.09 -30.15 -4.72
CA GLU A 66 1.13 -31.11 -4.33
C GLU A 66 0.79 -32.53 -4.83
N THR A 67 -0.48 -32.92 -4.71
CA THR A 67 -0.97 -34.21 -5.21
C THR A 67 -0.88 -34.29 -6.73
N GLU A 68 -1.32 -33.24 -7.44
CA GLU A 68 -1.22 -33.14 -8.90
C GLU A 68 0.23 -33.24 -9.39
N CYS A 69 1.15 -32.53 -8.73
CA CYS A 69 2.59 -32.58 -9.05
C CYS A 69 3.15 -33.99 -8.84
N THR A 70 2.77 -34.65 -7.74
CA THR A 70 3.18 -36.03 -7.44
C THR A 70 2.69 -36.99 -8.53
N ILE A 71 1.42 -36.87 -8.93
CA ILE A 71 0.83 -37.69 -10.00
C ILE A 71 1.56 -37.45 -11.33
N ALA A 72 1.81 -36.18 -11.69
CA ALA A 72 2.51 -35.83 -12.92
C ALA A 72 3.93 -36.39 -12.95
N ARG A 73 4.67 -36.27 -11.83
CA ARG A 73 6.02 -36.81 -11.70
C ARG A 73 6.04 -38.33 -11.80
N LEU A 74 5.12 -39.02 -11.15
CA LEU A 74 5.00 -40.48 -11.24
C LEU A 74 4.66 -40.95 -12.66
N LYS A 75 3.71 -40.30 -13.34
CA LYS A 75 3.38 -40.60 -14.75
C LYS A 75 4.60 -40.40 -15.65
N ARG A 76 5.35 -39.32 -15.44
CA ARG A 76 6.57 -39.03 -16.21
C ARG A 76 7.66 -40.08 -15.95
N LYS A 77 7.83 -40.49 -14.69
CA LYS A 77 8.75 -41.58 -14.32
C LYS A 77 8.41 -42.89 -15.03
N VAL A 78 7.14 -43.29 -15.04
CA VAL A 78 6.67 -44.49 -15.77
C VAL A 78 6.98 -44.37 -17.25
N ALA A 79 6.72 -43.22 -17.87
CA ALA A 79 7.01 -43.00 -19.28
C ALA A 79 8.51 -43.13 -19.61
N LEU A 80 9.40 -42.60 -18.75
CA LEU A 80 10.85 -42.70 -18.93
C LEU A 80 11.35 -44.15 -18.79
N ILE A 81 10.80 -44.91 -17.84
CA ILE A 81 11.12 -46.33 -17.67
C ILE A 81 10.66 -47.12 -18.90
N GLN A 82 9.40 -46.94 -19.33
CA GLN A 82 8.84 -47.64 -20.48
C GLN A 82 9.63 -47.31 -21.76
N ALA A 83 10.04 -46.06 -21.96
CA ALA A 83 10.84 -45.66 -23.12
C ALA A 83 12.19 -46.39 -23.18
N ARG A 84 12.86 -46.58 -22.03
CA ARG A 84 14.13 -47.34 -21.98
C ARG A 84 13.91 -48.83 -22.21
N MET A 85 12.88 -49.42 -21.58
CA MET A 85 12.53 -50.83 -21.80
C MET A 85 12.23 -51.12 -23.28
N ASN A 86 11.47 -50.25 -23.95
CA ASN A 86 11.15 -50.40 -25.36
C ASN A 86 12.38 -50.30 -26.28
N ARG A 87 13.43 -49.61 -25.84
CA ARG A 87 14.73 -49.51 -26.54
C ARG A 87 15.72 -50.58 -26.14
N GLN A 88 15.35 -51.50 -25.24
CA GLN A 88 16.23 -52.50 -24.64
C GLN A 88 17.46 -51.87 -23.95
N GLU A 89 17.31 -50.68 -23.39
CA GLU A 89 18.32 -49.99 -22.58
C GLU A 89 18.19 -50.35 -21.09
N ASP A 90 19.30 -50.34 -20.35
CA ASP A 90 19.28 -50.54 -18.91
C ASP A 90 18.52 -49.42 -18.17
N VAL A 91 17.61 -49.82 -17.28
CA VAL A 91 16.82 -48.89 -16.47
C VAL A 91 17.63 -48.44 -15.25
N VAL A 92 18.37 -47.35 -15.40
CA VAL A 92 19.11 -46.72 -14.30
C VAL A 92 18.21 -45.71 -13.57
N LEU A 93 17.55 -46.14 -12.49
CA LEU A 93 16.62 -45.30 -11.71
C LEU A 93 17.23 -43.99 -11.19
N PRO A 94 18.46 -43.94 -10.62
CA PRO A 94 19.04 -42.68 -10.16
C PRO A 94 19.19 -41.63 -11.26
N LYS A 95 19.50 -42.05 -12.49
CA LYS A 95 19.57 -41.14 -13.64
C LYS A 95 18.18 -40.61 -14.04
N ILE A 96 17.14 -41.42 -13.90
CA ILE A 96 15.75 -41.00 -14.16
C ILE A 96 15.32 -39.96 -13.12
N GLU A 97 15.58 -40.21 -11.84
CA GLU A 97 15.25 -39.27 -10.77
C GLU A 97 15.96 -37.93 -10.96
N ALA A 98 17.26 -37.92 -11.28
CA ALA A 98 17.99 -36.67 -11.54
C ALA A 98 17.44 -35.88 -12.74
N THR A 99 16.91 -36.56 -13.76
CA THR A 99 16.20 -35.89 -14.87
C THR A 99 14.87 -35.32 -14.40
N LEU A 100 14.09 -36.08 -13.63
CA LEU A 100 12.82 -35.62 -13.08
C LEU A 100 13.00 -34.43 -12.12
N ASP A 101 14.06 -34.40 -11.32
CA ASP A 101 14.36 -33.26 -10.44
C ASP A 101 14.58 -31.97 -11.22
N LYS A 102 15.24 -32.07 -12.37
CA LYS A 102 15.42 -30.92 -13.27
C LYS A 102 14.13 -30.54 -13.96
N GLU A 103 13.39 -31.52 -14.50
CA GLU A 103 12.11 -31.30 -15.17
C GLU A 103 11.06 -30.68 -14.22
N PHE A 104 11.13 -31.00 -12.91
CA PHE A 104 10.13 -30.57 -11.93
C PHE A 104 10.60 -29.49 -10.93
N ALA A 105 11.77 -28.88 -11.16
CA ALA A 105 12.31 -27.85 -10.27
C ALA A 105 11.37 -26.64 -10.10
N GLU A 106 10.74 -26.18 -11.18
CA GLU A 106 9.79 -25.06 -11.16
C GLU A 106 8.53 -25.37 -10.33
N PHE A 107 8.04 -26.61 -10.37
CA PHE A 107 6.90 -27.03 -9.54
C PHE A 107 7.25 -26.98 -8.05
N GLN A 108 8.48 -27.37 -7.68
CA GLN A 108 8.94 -27.26 -6.29
C GLN A 108 9.05 -25.80 -5.85
N GLN A 109 9.49 -24.91 -6.72
CA GLN A 109 9.52 -23.47 -6.42
C GLN A 109 8.10 -22.94 -6.18
N GLN A 110 7.13 -23.31 -7.02
CA GLN A 110 5.73 -22.91 -6.85
C GLN A 110 5.11 -23.45 -5.54
N LEU A 111 5.46 -24.68 -5.12
CA LEU A 111 5.05 -25.21 -3.81
C LEU A 111 5.60 -24.36 -2.66
N ASN A 112 6.89 -24.01 -2.72
CA ASN A 112 7.53 -23.18 -1.71
C ASN A 112 6.89 -21.78 -1.63
N GLU A 113 6.62 -21.13 -2.77
CA GLU A 113 5.95 -19.83 -2.81
C GLU A 113 4.55 -19.87 -2.17
N ARG A 114 3.80 -20.96 -2.39
CA ARG A 114 2.48 -21.15 -1.76
C ARG A 114 2.61 -21.33 -0.24
N LEU A 115 3.64 -22.05 0.22
CA LEU A 115 3.94 -22.17 1.65
C LEU A 115 4.31 -20.82 2.26
N ASP A 116 5.11 -20.01 1.58
CA ASP A 116 5.49 -18.68 2.06
C ASP A 116 4.27 -17.76 2.20
N LYS A 117 3.35 -17.78 1.22
CA LYS A 117 2.08 -17.04 1.30
C LYS A 117 1.21 -17.52 2.47
N MET A 118 1.16 -18.84 2.71
CA MET A 118 0.44 -19.41 3.86
C MET A 118 1.04 -18.94 5.18
N ASN A 119 2.35 -19.02 5.33
CA ASN A 119 3.07 -18.57 6.53
C ASN A 119 2.82 -17.07 6.79
N ALA A 120 2.88 -16.24 5.74
CA ALA A 120 2.59 -14.82 5.85
C ALA A 120 1.14 -14.55 6.32
N ALA A 121 0.16 -15.31 5.82
CA ALA A 121 -1.22 -15.21 6.27
C ALA A 121 -1.40 -15.59 7.75
N ILE A 122 -0.73 -16.66 8.20
CA ILE A 122 -0.74 -17.11 9.61
C ILE A 122 -0.11 -16.05 10.53
N GLU A 123 1.05 -15.51 10.17
CA GLU A 123 1.70 -14.47 10.98
C GLU A 123 0.83 -13.21 11.06
N ARG A 124 0.19 -12.81 9.95
CA ARG A 124 -0.74 -11.68 9.95
C ARG A 124 -1.96 -11.94 10.83
N SER A 125 -2.52 -13.15 10.84
CA SER A 125 -3.69 -13.47 11.66
C SER A 125 -3.40 -13.53 13.15
N ARG A 126 -2.13 -13.69 13.55
CA ARG A 126 -1.70 -13.58 14.95
C ARG A 126 -1.64 -12.13 15.44
N GLY A 127 -1.68 -11.15 14.54
CA GLY A 127 -1.77 -9.75 14.89
C GLY A 127 -3.02 -9.45 15.73
N ALA A 128 -2.91 -8.49 16.66
CA ALA A 128 -4.04 -8.09 17.47
C ALA A 128 -5.18 -7.56 16.58
N VAL A 129 -6.40 -8.06 16.81
CA VAL A 129 -7.59 -7.52 16.15
C VAL A 129 -7.84 -6.13 16.74
N SER A 130 -7.63 -5.08 15.95
CA SER A 130 -7.95 -3.72 16.36
C SER A 130 -9.44 -3.60 16.65
N THR A 131 -9.77 -2.91 17.74
CA THR A 131 -11.15 -2.55 18.04
C THR A 131 -11.72 -1.59 16.99
N ARG A 132 -13.05 -1.46 16.95
CA ARG A 132 -13.72 -0.52 16.04
C ARG A 132 -13.26 0.92 16.30
N GLU A 133 -13.03 1.29 17.56
CA GLU A 133 -12.60 2.62 17.95
C GLU A 133 -11.17 2.91 17.46
N GLU A 134 -10.25 1.97 17.66
CA GLU A 134 -8.87 2.08 17.18
C GLU A 134 -8.81 2.16 15.65
N THR A 135 -9.63 1.37 14.95
CA THR A 135 -9.69 1.41 13.48
C THR A 135 -10.18 2.76 12.96
N LEU A 136 -11.20 3.35 13.62
CA LEU A 136 -11.70 4.68 13.26
C LEU A 136 -10.67 5.77 13.54
N GLU A 137 -9.95 5.67 14.66
CA GLU A 137 -8.87 6.59 14.99
C GLU A 137 -7.71 6.48 14.00
N LEU A 138 -7.29 5.27 13.66
CA LEU A 138 -6.24 4.99 12.69
C LEU A 138 -6.54 5.65 11.35
N LYS A 139 -7.77 5.49 10.84
CA LYS A 139 -8.22 6.13 9.60
C LYS A 139 -8.20 7.66 9.69
N LYS A 140 -8.65 8.23 10.81
CA LYS A 140 -8.65 9.69 11.02
C LYS A 140 -7.23 10.25 11.02
N LEU A 141 -6.31 9.61 11.74
CA LEU A 141 -4.90 10.01 11.82
C LEU A 141 -4.22 9.87 10.46
N TYR A 142 -4.46 8.75 9.75
CA TYR A 142 -3.85 8.51 8.43
C TYR A 142 -4.31 9.55 7.41
N ARG A 143 -5.61 9.86 7.38
CA ARG A 143 -6.16 10.91 6.51
C ARG A 143 -5.49 12.27 6.77
N ALA A 144 -5.26 12.62 8.03
CA ALA A 144 -4.58 13.86 8.37
C ALA A 144 -3.15 13.85 7.82
N VAL A 145 -2.41 12.75 8.02
CA VAL A 145 -1.05 12.60 7.49
C VAL A 145 -1.01 12.69 5.96
N VAL A 146 -1.91 11.99 5.25
CA VAL A 146 -2.04 12.06 3.79
C VAL A 146 -2.24 13.51 3.33
N LYS A 147 -3.16 14.25 3.97
CA LYS A 147 -3.43 15.65 3.62
C LYS A 147 -2.18 16.55 3.69
N TYR A 148 -1.26 16.28 4.60
CA TYR A 148 -0.09 17.13 4.87
C TYR A 148 1.24 16.60 4.30
N LEU A 149 1.36 15.31 3.98
CA LEU A 149 2.62 14.70 3.54
C LEU A 149 2.53 13.92 2.23
N HIS A 150 1.37 13.83 1.57
CA HIS A 150 1.29 13.12 0.30
C HIS A 150 2.03 13.89 -0.81
N PRO A 151 2.96 13.26 -1.56
CA PRO A 151 3.74 13.91 -2.62
C PRO A 151 2.88 14.58 -3.70
N ASP A 152 1.77 13.96 -4.12
CA ASP A 152 0.88 14.54 -5.14
C ASP A 152 0.10 15.78 -4.64
N LEU A 153 -0.18 15.82 -3.32
CA LEU A 153 -0.85 16.96 -2.69
C LEU A 153 0.14 18.10 -2.42
N ARG A 154 1.40 17.76 -2.15
CA ARG A 154 2.47 18.69 -1.79
C ARG A 154 3.78 18.27 -2.48
N PRO A 155 4.07 18.81 -3.68
CA PRO A 155 5.26 18.45 -4.44
C PRO A 155 6.56 18.91 -3.78
N ASP A 156 6.52 20.01 -3.02
CA ASP A 156 7.69 20.69 -2.47
C ASP A 156 8.14 20.12 -1.10
N LEU A 157 7.81 18.85 -0.83
CA LEU A 157 8.19 18.19 0.42
C LEU A 157 9.68 17.83 0.41
N SER A 158 10.35 18.04 1.56
CA SER A 158 11.72 17.59 1.74
C SER A 158 11.80 16.05 1.74
N GLY A 159 12.96 15.49 1.38
CA GLY A 159 13.17 14.04 1.39
C GLY A 159 12.90 13.39 2.77
N ALA A 160 13.12 14.13 3.87
CA ALA A 160 12.78 13.67 5.21
C ALA A 160 11.26 13.56 5.43
N LYS A 161 10.47 14.54 4.94
CA LYS A 161 9.01 14.51 5.00
C LYS A 161 8.41 13.40 4.14
N ILE A 162 8.99 13.14 2.97
CA ILE A 162 8.60 12.01 2.11
C ILE A 162 8.87 10.67 2.82
N LYS A 163 10.04 10.51 3.45
CA LYS A 163 10.32 9.31 4.27
C LYS A 163 9.32 9.15 5.42
N LEU A 164 8.94 10.26 6.06
CA LEU A 164 7.94 10.26 7.13
C LEU A 164 6.56 9.80 6.62
N PHE A 165 6.17 10.20 5.40
CA PHE A 165 4.97 9.69 4.74
C PHE A 165 5.03 8.18 4.53
N TYR A 166 6.11 7.63 3.98
CA TYR A 166 6.24 6.19 3.79
C TYR A 166 6.19 5.40 5.10
N ASN A 167 6.73 5.95 6.19
CA ASN A 167 6.59 5.35 7.51
C ASN A 167 5.12 5.36 7.97
N ALA A 168 4.35 6.40 7.65
CA ALA A 168 2.92 6.45 7.95
C ALA A 168 2.12 5.41 7.16
N VAL A 169 2.45 5.21 5.87
CA VAL A 169 1.85 4.15 5.03
C VAL A 169 2.08 2.78 5.66
N LYS A 170 3.32 2.47 6.08
CA LYS A 170 3.65 1.20 6.74
C LYS A 170 2.94 1.05 8.09
N ALA A 171 2.85 2.13 8.88
CA ALA A 171 2.14 2.10 10.14
C ALA A 171 0.64 1.81 9.93
N TYR A 172 0.03 2.43 8.91
CA TYR A 172 -1.36 2.19 8.54
C TYR A 172 -1.59 0.74 8.07
N GLU A 173 -0.74 0.23 7.18
CA GLU A 173 -0.78 -1.14 6.65
C GLU A 173 -0.69 -2.22 7.74
N ASN A 174 0.10 -1.96 8.79
CA ASN A 174 0.32 -2.87 9.91
C ASN A 174 -0.64 -2.65 11.08
N GLY A 175 -1.53 -1.65 11.00
CA GLY A 175 -2.42 -1.29 12.12
C GLY A 175 -1.67 -0.70 13.34
N ASP A 176 -0.47 -0.15 13.14
CA ASP A 176 0.32 0.48 14.20
C ASP A 176 -0.23 1.87 14.55
N LEU A 177 -1.21 1.88 15.46
CA LEU A 177 -1.85 3.10 15.93
C LEU A 177 -0.86 4.04 16.63
N ASN A 178 0.09 3.50 17.39
CA ASN A 178 1.03 4.33 18.15
C ASN A 178 2.03 5.02 17.22
N GLY A 179 2.60 4.29 16.26
CA GLY A 179 3.47 4.88 15.24
C GLY A 179 2.75 5.98 14.46
N LEU A 180 1.49 5.75 14.09
CA LEU A 180 0.69 6.74 13.37
C LEU A 180 0.32 7.96 14.22
N ARG A 181 0.04 7.79 15.52
CA ARG A 181 -0.16 8.90 16.47
C ARG A 181 1.07 9.81 16.56
N ILE A 182 2.26 9.22 16.67
CA ILE A 182 3.53 9.96 16.71
C ILE A 182 3.72 10.77 15.43
N ILE A 183 3.56 10.13 14.27
CA ILE A 183 3.72 10.79 12.97
C ILE A 183 2.69 11.91 12.81
N SER A 184 1.43 11.65 13.14
CA SER A 184 0.36 12.66 13.08
C SER A 184 0.67 13.86 13.98
N ALA A 185 1.14 13.64 15.20
CA ALA A 185 1.51 14.73 16.12
C ALA A 185 2.64 15.62 15.57
N MET A 186 3.59 15.06 14.83
CA MET A 186 4.68 15.84 14.20
C MET A 186 4.21 16.69 13.01
N VAL A 187 3.09 16.32 12.39
CA VAL A 187 2.63 16.87 11.11
C VAL A 187 1.45 17.83 11.29
N VAL A 188 0.58 17.56 12.27
CA VAL A 188 -0.64 18.33 12.57
C VAL A 188 -0.37 19.50 13.51
N GLN A 189 0.84 19.61 14.09
CA GLN A 189 1.23 20.83 14.80
C GLN A 189 1.07 22.05 13.89
N PRO A 190 0.58 23.19 14.41
CA PRO A 190 0.47 24.42 13.65
C PRO A 190 1.88 24.97 13.43
N THR A 191 2.63 24.38 12.51
CA THR A 191 3.71 25.09 11.86
C THR A 191 3.08 26.32 11.23
N LEU A 192 3.68 27.49 11.50
CA LEU A 192 3.43 28.80 10.90
C LEU A 192 2.76 28.67 9.52
N PRO A 193 1.74 29.51 9.21
CA PRO A 193 0.92 29.37 8.02
C PRO A 193 1.83 28.96 6.87
N ASP A 194 1.59 27.75 6.34
CA ASP A 194 2.29 27.20 5.20
C ASP A 194 2.66 28.36 4.30
N SER A 195 3.93 28.49 3.93
CA SER A 195 4.39 29.42 2.90
C SER A 195 3.59 29.07 1.65
N GLN A 196 2.39 29.63 1.58
CA GLN A 196 1.42 29.39 0.54
C GLN A 196 2.05 29.97 -0.72
N PRO A 197 1.74 29.41 -1.89
CA PRO A 197 2.15 30.05 -3.13
C PRO A 197 1.66 31.51 -3.09
N ASP A 198 2.57 32.43 -2.86
CA ASP A 198 2.29 33.86 -2.72
C ASP A 198 1.99 34.39 -4.13
N GLY A 199 0.75 34.20 -4.56
CA GLY A 199 0.25 34.74 -5.80
C GLY A 199 -0.99 34.02 -6.34
N PRO A 200 -2.01 34.76 -6.80
CA PRO A 200 -3.22 34.18 -7.41
C PRO A 200 -2.90 33.28 -8.63
N ALA A 201 -1.83 33.57 -9.37
CA ALA A 201 -1.39 32.77 -10.52
C ALA A 201 -0.88 31.37 -10.13
N LEU A 202 -0.18 31.24 -9.01
CA LEU A 202 0.32 29.95 -8.52
C LEU A 202 -0.84 29.10 -7.99
N MET A 203 -1.80 29.71 -7.28
CA MET A 203 -3.00 29.02 -6.82
C MET A 203 -3.89 28.52 -7.98
N ALA A 204 -3.97 29.27 -9.08
CA ALA A 204 -4.69 28.83 -10.28
C ALA A 204 -4.02 27.62 -10.94
N LYS A 205 -2.68 27.62 -11.06
CA LYS A 205 -1.91 26.46 -11.54
C LYS A 205 -2.07 25.24 -10.63
N GLU A 206 -2.04 25.45 -9.32
CA GLU A 206 -2.26 24.39 -8.33
C GLU A 206 -3.66 23.77 -8.48
N LYS A 207 -4.70 24.61 -8.65
CA LYS A 207 -6.08 24.16 -8.91
C LYS A 207 -6.16 23.29 -10.16
N GLU A 208 -5.53 23.70 -11.27
CA GLU A 208 -5.50 22.89 -12.50
C GLU A 208 -4.76 21.57 -12.31
N ARG A 209 -3.61 21.56 -11.62
CA ARG A 209 -2.87 20.33 -11.32
C ARG A 209 -3.72 19.35 -10.50
N LEU A 210 -4.34 19.83 -9.42
CA LEU A 210 -5.18 19.01 -8.56
C LEU A 210 -6.40 18.46 -9.31
N LYS A 211 -7.01 19.25 -10.20
CA LYS A 211 -8.10 18.76 -11.06
C LYS A 211 -7.65 17.62 -11.97
N LYS A 212 -6.50 17.77 -12.65
CA LYS A 212 -5.93 16.72 -13.51
C LYS A 212 -5.63 15.44 -12.73
N LEU A 213 -5.05 15.56 -11.53
CA LEU A 213 -4.82 14.42 -10.64
C LEU A 213 -6.15 13.73 -10.26
N LEU A 214 -7.19 14.52 -10.00
CA LEU A 214 -8.49 14.00 -9.62
C LEU A 214 -9.19 13.25 -10.78
N GLU A 215 -8.99 13.70 -12.02
CA GLU A 215 -9.41 12.98 -13.23
C GLU A 215 -8.67 11.66 -13.45
N THR A 216 -7.43 11.52 -12.97
CA THR A 216 -6.68 10.25 -13.07
C THR A 216 -7.03 9.24 -11.98
N VAL A 217 -7.62 9.69 -10.87
CA VAL A 217 -7.94 8.87 -9.70
C VAL A 217 -9.40 8.42 -9.69
N LYS A 218 -10.30 9.17 -10.35
CA LYS A 218 -11.70 8.80 -10.61
C LYS A 218 -11.83 7.84 -11.79
#